data_AF-A0A453E4U8-F1
#
_entry.id   AF-A0A453E4U8-F1
#
_cell.length_a   1.000
_cell.length_b   1.000
_cell.length_c   1.000
_cell.angle_alpha   90.00
_cell.angle_beta   90.00
_cell.angle_gamma   90.00
#
_symmetry.space_group_name_H-M   'P 1'
#
loop_
_entity.id
_entity.type
_entity.pdbx_description
1 polymer ?
#
loop_
_entity_poly.entity_id
_entity_poly.type
_entity_poly.pdbx_seq_one_letter_code
_entity_poly.pdbx_strand_id
1 'polypeptide(L)'
;MAVGLASLMLMNCSFVRLSNQMNLEAAVETAAAFLNKSVKPVLVGGPKMRVAKACEAFVELADACGYPVAVMPSAKGLVPEHHSRFIGTYWGAVSTPFCAEIVESADAYLFAGPIFNDYSSVGYSLLLKKEKAIIVQPDRVVIGNGPAFGCVLMKDFLHALATRLKKNTAAYDNYSRIFVPQGEPLSSEPGEPLRVNILFKHIQKMLSGSSAVIAETGDSWFNCQKLKLPEGCGYEFQMQYGSIGWSVGATLGYAQAAKDKRVISFIGDGS
;
A
#
# COMPACT_ATOMS: atom_id res chain seq x y z
N MET A 1 15.22 16.72 -59.16
CA MET A 1 14.28 15.74 -58.55
C MET A 1 14.89 15.20 -57.27
N ALA A 2 14.05 14.94 -56.25
CA ALA A 2 14.36 14.36 -54.93
C ALA A 2 15.10 15.31 -53.95
N VAL A 3 14.39 16.21 -53.24
CA VAL A 3 13.59 16.01 -52.00
C VAL A 3 14.49 15.95 -50.76
N GLY A 4 14.45 17.04 -49.98
CA GLY A 4 15.11 17.16 -48.69
C GLY A 4 14.42 16.33 -47.62
N LEU A 5 15.24 15.74 -46.73
CA LEU A 5 14.76 15.23 -45.45
C LEU A 5 14.80 16.36 -44.44
N ALA A 6 13.62 16.89 -44.13
CA ALA A 6 13.40 17.65 -42.91
C ALA A 6 13.59 16.71 -41.71
N SER A 7 14.57 17.01 -40.87
CA SER A 7 14.73 16.38 -39.57
C SER A 7 13.59 16.85 -38.67
N LEU A 8 12.57 16.00 -38.49
CA LEU A 8 11.53 16.24 -37.49
C LEU A 8 12.14 15.95 -36.11
N MET A 9 12.55 17.00 -35.41
CA MET A 9 12.69 16.97 -33.96
C MET A 9 11.34 16.53 -33.37
N LEU A 10 11.26 15.29 -32.89
CA LEU A 10 10.20 14.86 -31.98
C LEU A 10 10.40 15.66 -30.68
N MET A 11 9.74 16.83 -30.59
CA MET A 11 9.55 17.51 -29.32
C MET A 11 8.87 16.53 -28.36
N ASN A 12 9.58 16.16 -27.30
CA ASN A 12 9.02 15.49 -26.13
C ASN A 12 7.97 16.44 -25.52
N CYS A 13 6.75 16.40 -26.05
CA CYS A 13 5.61 17.06 -25.47
C CYS A 13 5.15 16.21 -24.28
N SER A 14 5.87 16.31 -23.17
CA SER A 14 5.41 15.76 -21.90
C SER A 14 4.20 16.58 -21.46
N PHE A 15 3.00 16.15 -21.84
CA PHE A 15 1.76 16.69 -21.31
C PHE A 15 1.75 16.43 -19.80
N VAL A 16 2.10 17.44 -19.01
CA VAL A 16 1.95 17.41 -17.56
C VAL A 16 0.45 17.37 -17.29
N ARG A 17 -0.07 16.22 -16.85
CA ARG A 17 -1.45 16.16 -16.34
C ARG A 17 -1.52 17.03 -15.10
N LEU A 18 -2.55 17.85 -15.02
CA LEU A 18 -2.83 18.72 -13.88
C LEU A 18 -4.23 18.43 -13.37
N SER A 19 -4.43 18.59 -12.06
CA SER A 19 -5.77 18.59 -11.48
C SER A 19 -6.59 19.78 -11.99
N ASN A 20 -7.88 19.57 -12.18
CA ASN A 20 -8.83 20.68 -12.28
C ASN A 20 -8.96 21.33 -10.90
N GLN A 21 -8.55 22.61 -10.79
CA GLN A 21 -8.45 23.27 -9.49
C GLN A 21 -9.79 23.40 -8.76
N MET A 22 -10.88 23.64 -9.47
CA MET A 22 -12.21 23.74 -8.87
C MET A 22 -12.66 22.39 -8.29
N ASN A 23 -12.47 21.30 -9.04
CA ASN A 23 -12.79 19.94 -8.56
C ASN A 23 -11.87 19.51 -7.42
N LEU A 24 -10.59 19.88 -7.47
CA LEU A 24 -9.62 19.61 -6.40
C LEU A 24 -10.07 20.27 -5.09
N GLU A 25 -10.35 21.57 -5.11
CA GLU A 25 -10.78 22.31 -3.91
C GLU A 25 -12.10 21.73 -3.37
N ALA A 26 -13.08 21.48 -4.24
CA ALA A 26 -14.36 20.90 -3.83
C ALA A 26 -14.21 19.49 -3.23
N ALA A 27 -13.35 18.64 -3.81
CA ALA A 27 -13.06 17.32 -3.29
C ALA A 27 -12.39 17.39 -1.92
N VAL A 28 -11.39 18.27 -1.76
CA VAL A 28 -10.63 18.46 -0.52
C VAL A 28 -11.52 18.96 0.60
N GLU A 29 -12.33 19.99 0.36
CA GLU A 29 -13.25 20.54 1.37
C GLU A 29 -14.31 19.51 1.79
N THR A 30 -14.86 18.77 0.83
CA THR A 30 -15.82 17.69 1.12
C THR A 30 -15.18 16.58 1.94
N ALA A 31 -13.96 16.16 1.59
CA ALA A 31 -13.23 15.10 2.28
C ALA A 31 -12.80 15.54 3.69
N ALA A 32 -12.33 16.77 3.83
CA ALA A 32 -11.93 17.34 5.11
C ALA A 32 -13.14 17.45 6.05
N ALA A 33 -14.28 17.93 5.57
CA ALA A 33 -15.52 17.98 6.36
C ALA A 33 -15.96 16.57 6.80
N PHE A 34 -15.88 15.57 5.91
CA PHE A 34 -16.21 14.19 6.21
C PHE A 34 -15.30 13.59 7.29
N LEU A 35 -13.98 13.72 7.12
CA LEU A 35 -12.98 13.13 8.03
C LEU A 35 -12.89 13.88 9.36
N ASN A 36 -12.93 15.22 9.38
CA ASN A 36 -12.85 16.02 10.62
C ASN A 36 -14.08 15.83 11.53
N LYS A 37 -15.20 15.33 11.00
CA LYS A 37 -16.39 14.96 11.78
C LYS A 37 -16.31 13.55 12.37
N SER A 38 -15.40 12.72 11.86
CA SER A 38 -15.28 11.31 12.24
C SER A 38 -14.54 11.16 13.57
N VAL A 39 -14.95 10.18 14.36
CA VAL A 39 -14.35 9.87 15.66
C VAL A 39 -13.11 9.00 15.49
N LYS A 40 -13.16 7.98 14.64
CA LYS A 40 -12.10 6.98 14.45
C LYS A 40 -11.76 6.78 12.97
N PRO A 41 -11.27 7.82 12.26
CA PRO A 41 -10.88 7.69 10.87
C PRO A 41 -9.57 6.88 10.71
N VAL A 42 -9.43 6.18 9.60
CA VAL A 42 -8.23 5.39 9.25
C VAL A 42 -7.77 5.64 7.82
N LEU A 43 -6.49 5.42 7.54
CA LEU A 43 -5.92 5.49 6.18
C LEU A 43 -5.52 4.09 5.70
N VAL A 44 -5.86 3.74 4.47
CA VAL A 44 -5.44 2.48 3.84
C VAL A 44 -4.81 2.75 2.47
N GLY A 45 -3.52 2.47 2.36
CA GLY A 45 -2.77 2.59 1.10
C GLY A 45 -2.99 1.41 0.17
N GLY A 46 -3.26 1.67 -1.10
CA GLY A 46 -3.52 0.68 -2.15
C GLY A 46 -2.46 0.68 -3.26
N PRO A 47 -2.44 -0.35 -4.11
CA PRO A 47 -1.36 -0.55 -5.09
C PRO A 47 -1.27 0.56 -6.14
N LYS A 48 -2.36 1.29 -6.41
CA LYS A 48 -2.34 2.37 -7.41
C LYS A 48 -1.62 3.64 -6.93
N MET A 49 -1.19 3.72 -5.67
CA MET A 49 -0.33 4.82 -5.21
C MET A 49 1.00 4.88 -5.98
N ARG A 50 1.56 3.71 -6.36
CA ARG A 50 2.81 3.62 -7.11
C ARG A 50 2.68 4.30 -8.48
N VAL A 51 1.66 3.93 -9.26
CA VAL A 51 1.44 4.52 -10.60
C VAL A 51 1.02 5.99 -10.54
N ALA A 52 0.37 6.41 -9.45
CA ALA A 52 0.01 7.80 -9.20
C ALA A 52 1.15 8.64 -8.61
N LYS A 53 2.32 8.04 -8.30
CA LYS A 53 3.45 8.69 -7.63
C LYS A 53 3.04 9.44 -6.35
N ALA A 54 2.17 8.81 -5.56
CA ALA A 54 1.47 9.45 -4.45
C ALA A 54 1.88 8.94 -3.06
N CYS A 55 2.91 8.07 -2.97
CA CYS A 55 3.34 7.50 -1.68
C CYS A 55 3.78 8.56 -0.68
N GLU A 56 4.59 9.54 -1.10
CA GLU A 56 5.05 10.63 -0.23
C GLU A 56 3.88 11.49 0.27
N ALA A 57 2.96 11.88 -0.62
CA ALA A 57 1.77 12.65 -0.26
C ALA A 57 0.83 11.88 0.69
N PHE A 58 0.79 10.54 0.58
CA PHE A 58 0.05 9.70 1.51
C PHE A 58 0.70 9.66 2.91
N VAL A 59 2.03 9.61 2.99
CA VAL A 59 2.77 9.69 4.26
C VAL A 59 2.61 11.06 4.89
N GLU A 60 2.70 12.14 4.11
CA GLU A 60 2.45 13.51 4.57
C GLU A 60 1.04 13.66 5.16
N LEU A 61 0.02 13.11 4.48
CA LEU A 61 -1.34 13.09 5.00
C LEU A 61 -1.42 12.34 6.34
N ALA A 62 -0.75 11.19 6.46
CA ALA A 62 -0.72 10.39 7.68
C ALA A 62 -0.04 11.14 8.85
N ASP A 63 1.07 11.83 8.58
CA ASP A 63 1.77 12.66 9.57
C ASP A 63 0.87 13.82 10.06
N ALA A 64 0.18 14.48 9.14
CA ALA A 64 -0.69 15.62 9.45
C ALA A 64 -1.90 15.22 10.30
N CYS A 65 -2.58 14.12 9.95
CA CYS A 65 -3.82 13.73 10.60
C CYS A 65 -3.62 12.81 11.82
N GLY A 66 -2.51 12.06 11.89
CA GLY A 66 -2.21 11.14 12.98
C GLY A 66 -3.05 9.85 13.01
N TYR A 67 -3.76 9.54 11.93
CA TYR A 67 -4.62 8.36 11.81
C TYR A 67 -3.75 7.09 11.74
N PRO A 68 -4.25 5.92 12.18
CA PRO A 68 -3.58 4.66 11.90
C PRO A 68 -3.53 4.41 10.38
N VAL A 69 -2.42 3.86 9.93
CA VAL A 69 -2.10 3.60 8.53
C VAL A 69 -1.97 2.11 8.30
N ALA A 70 -2.83 1.57 7.45
CA ALA A 70 -2.70 0.22 6.92
C ALA A 70 -2.38 0.27 5.42
N VAL A 71 -2.01 -0.88 4.85
CA VAL A 71 -1.87 -1.06 3.40
C VAL A 71 -2.65 -2.28 2.94
N MET A 72 -3.17 -2.26 1.73
CA MET A 72 -3.66 -3.46 1.04
C MET A 72 -2.47 -4.40 0.74
N PRO A 73 -2.67 -5.71 0.59
CA PRO A 73 -1.57 -6.68 0.38
C PRO A 73 -0.63 -6.29 -0.76
N SER A 74 -1.17 -5.91 -1.92
CA SER A 74 -0.38 -5.47 -3.10
C SER A 74 0.30 -4.10 -2.94
N ALA A 75 0.08 -3.41 -1.82
CA ALA A 75 0.68 -2.11 -1.51
C ALA A 75 1.76 -2.20 -0.43
N LYS A 76 2.13 -3.41 0.01
CA LYS A 76 3.25 -3.63 0.93
C LYS A 76 4.54 -3.02 0.34
N GLY A 77 5.31 -2.34 1.19
CA GLY A 77 6.51 -1.59 0.80
C GLY A 77 6.25 -0.24 0.13
N LEU A 78 5.01 0.17 -0.11
CA LEU A 78 4.70 1.51 -0.64
C LEU A 78 4.59 2.59 0.44
N VAL A 79 4.43 2.18 1.70
CA VAL A 79 4.43 3.04 2.88
C VAL A 79 5.54 2.54 3.80
N PRO A 80 6.35 3.43 4.41
CA PRO A 80 7.41 3.00 5.32
C PRO A 80 6.83 2.27 6.54
N GLU A 81 7.22 1.02 6.76
CA GLU A 81 6.66 0.20 7.86
C GLU A 81 7.14 0.64 9.24
N HIS A 82 8.16 1.49 9.31
CA HIS A 82 8.64 2.12 10.54
C HIS A 82 7.88 3.42 10.87
N HIS A 83 6.93 3.85 10.02
CA HIS A 83 6.10 5.01 10.31
C HIS A 83 5.33 4.79 11.62
N SER A 84 5.34 5.79 12.50
CA SER A 84 4.79 5.66 13.87
C SER A 84 3.31 5.23 13.91
N ARG A 85 2.55 5.52 12.85
CA ARG A 85 1.14 5.14 12.71
C ARG A 85 0.88 3.87 11.90
N PHE A 86 1.92 3.19 11.41
CA PHE A 86 1.73 1.98 10.61
C PHE A 86 1.23 0.82 11.47
N ILE A 87 0.09 0.24 11.09
CA ILE A 87 -0.57 -0.87 11.81
C ILE A 87 -0.55 -2.19 11.03
N GLY A 88 0.03 -2.21 9.82
CA GLY A 88 0.25 -3.42 9.03
C GLY A 88 -0.60 -3.51 7.76
N THR A 89 -0.83 -4.75 7.32
CA THR A 89 -1.60 -5.07 6.12
C THR A 89 -3.07 -5.30 6.48
N TYR A 90 -3.97 -4.54 5.85
CA TYR A 90 -5.40 -4.79 5.87
C TYR A 90 -5.81 -5.72 4.72
N TRP A 91 -6.25 -6.92 5.08
CA TRP A 91 -6.65 -7.97 4.16
C TRP A 91 -7.74 -8.86 4.80
N GLY A 92 -8.82 -8.23 5.30
CA GLY A 92 -9.94 -8.94 5.94
C GLY A 92 -9.48 -9.87 7.07
N ALA A 93 -9.98 -11.10 7.08
CA ALA A 93 -9.65 -12.10 8.10
C ALA A 93 -8.17 -12.52 8.16
N VAL A 94 -7.36 -12.20 7.13
CA VAL A 94 -5.92 -12.50 7.07
C VAL A 94 -5.04 -11.27 7.24
N SER A 95 -5.60 -10.19 7.81
CA SER A 95 -4.85 -8.98 8.14
C SER A 95 -3.72 -9.22 9.13
N THR A 96 -2.79 -8.27 9.21
CA THR A 96 -1.90 -8.16 10.38
C THR A 96 -2.75 -8.16 11.66
N PRO A 97 -2.32 -8.82 12.75
CA PRO A 97 -3.07 -8.87 14.00
C PRO A 97 -3.55 -7.47 14.45
N PHE A 98 -4.81 -7.38 14.87
CA PHE A 98 -5.48 -6.14 15.31
C PHE A 98 -5.75 -5.11 14.21
N CYS A 99 -5.21 -5.27 13.00
CA CYS A 99 -5.40 -4.30 11.91
C CYS A 99 -6.83 -4.33 11.37
N ALA A 100 -7.42 -5.52 11.18
CA ALA A 100 -8.79 -5.66 10.66
C ALA A 100 -9.80 -5.02 11.62
N GLU A 101 -9.66 -5.28 12.92
CA GLU A 101 -10.53 -4.78 13.97
C GLU A 101 -10.56 -3.25 14.00
N ILE A 102 -9.41 -2.61 13.74
CA ILE A 102 -9.31 -1.15 13.69
C ILE A 102 -9.91 -0.59 12.40
N VAL A 103 -9.63 -1.20 11.25
CA VAL A 103 -10.14 -0.73 9.96
C VAL A 103 -11.66 -0.94 9.84
N GLU A 104 -12.16 -2.11 10.22
CA GLU A 104 -13.58 -2.47 10.07
C GLU A 104 -14.47 -1.82 11.14
N SER A 105 -13.94 -1.52 12.33
CA SER A 105 -14.67 -0.77 13.36
C SER A 105 -14.62 0.76 13.21
N ALA A 106 -13.87 1.25 12.22
CA ALA A 106 -13.76 2.68 11.92
C ALA A 106 -15.12 3.27 11.49
N ASP A 107 -15.31 4.56 11.74
CA ASP A 107 -16.47 5.32 11.26
C ASP A 107 -16.19 6.09 9.96
N ALA A 108 -14.92 6.18 9.55
CA ALA A 108 -14.50 6.63 8.23
C ALA A 108 -13.18 5.96 7.80
N TYR A 109 -13.00 5.72 6.50
CA TYR A 109 -11.73 5.27 5.94
C TYR A 109 -11.45 5.93 4.60
N LEU A 110 -10.21 6.34 4.42
CA LEU A 110 -9.69 6.77 3.13
C LEU A 110 -8.86 5.62 2.54
N PHE A 111 -9.30 5.09 1.41
CA PHE A 111 -8.55 4.14 0.60
C PHE A 111 -7.86 4.87 -0.55
N ALA A 112 -6.53 4.92 -0.52
CA ALA A 112 -5.71 5.55 -1.54
C ALA A 112 -5.27 4.55 -2.61
N GLY A 113 -5.88 4.59 -3.78
CA GLY A 113 -5.56 3.71 -4.89
C GLY A 113 -5.94 2.23 -4.70
N PRO A 114 -7.12 1.90 -4.14
CA PRO A 114 -7.47 0.51 -3.89
C PRO A 114 -7.74 -0.26 -5.19
N ILE A 115 -7.50 -1.55 -5.12
CA ILE A 115 -8.01 -2.55 -6.06
C ILE A 115 -8.77 -3.56 -5.22
N PHE A 116 -10.10 -3.54 -5.31
CA PHE A 116 -10.97 -4.54 -4.70
C PHE A 116 -11.37 -5.55 -5.76
N ASN A 117 -10.79 -6.74 -5.66
CA ASN A 117 -11.15 -7.95 -6.39
C ASN A 117 -11.48 -9.06 -5.38
N ASP A 118 -11.86 -10.22 -5.86
CA ASP A 118 -12.11 -11.42 -5.05
C ASP A 118 -10.94 -11.76 -4.11
N TYR A 119 -9.68 -11.65 -4.54
CA TYR A 119 -8.53 -11.99 -3.69
C TYR A 119 -8.29 -10.97 -2.55
N SER A 120 -8.16 -9.69 -2.90
CA SER A 120 -7.92 -8.58 -1.97
C SER A 120 -9.08 -8.35 -1.00
N SER A 121 -10.29 -8.80 -1.36
CA SER A 121 -11.47 -8.76 -0.50
C SER A 121 -11.77 -10.07 0.23
N VAL A 122 -10.89 -11.07 0.11
CA VAL A 122 -11.04 -12.39 0.75
C VAL A 122 -12.41 -12.99 0.42
N GLY A 123 -12.73 -13.07 -0.88
CA GLY A 123 -14.02 -13.56 -1.38
C GLY A 123 -15.18 -12.61 -1.07
N TYR A 124 -14.98 -11.29 -1.19
CA TYR A 124 -15.99 -10.26 -0.94
C TYR A 124 -16.53 -10.24 0.51
N SER A 125 -15.69 -10.62 1.48
CA SER A 125 -16.09 -10.75 2.90
C SER A 125 -15.70 -9.55 3.78
N LEU A 126 -15.05 -8.51 3.22
CA LEU A 126 -14.66 -7.32 3.97
C LEU A 126 -15.88 -6.60 4.58
N LEU A 127 -15.78 -6.21 5.85
CA LEU A 127 -16.89 -5.54 6.56
C LEU A 127 -16.91 -4.02 6.34
N LEU A 128 -16.57 -3.57 5.13
CA LEU A 128 -16.56 -2.16 4.74
C LEU A 128 -17.94 -1.71 4.23
N LYS A 129 -18.44 -0.63 4.81
CA LYS A 129 -19.60 0.17 4.39
C LYS A 129 -19.20 1.25 3.36
N LYS A 130 -19.83 1.30 2.19
CA LYS A 130 -19.43 2.26 1.14
C LYS A 130 -19.62 3.72 1.57
N GLU A 131 -20.58 3.96 2.45
CA GLU A 131 -20.99 5.27 2.95
C GLU A 131 -19.97 5.88 3.91
N LYS A 132 -19.07 5.04 4.46
CA LYS A 132 -17.95 5.44 5.32
C LYS A 132 -16.64 5.65 4.52
N ALA A 133 -16.65 5.40 3.22
CA ALA A 133 -15.45 5.32 2.40
C ALA A 133 -15.15 6.63 1.66
N ILE A 134 -13.89 7.05 1.68
CA ILE A 134 -13.31 7.92 0.65
C ILE A 134 -12.44 7.04 -0.24
N ILE A 135 -12.82 6.92 -1.52
CA ILE A 135 -12.07 6.15 -2.52
C ILE A 135 -11.32 7.12 -3.42
N VAL A 136 -10.00 7.16 -3.26
CA VAL A 136 -9.11 7.98 -4.08
C VAL A 136 -8.53 7.09 -5.17
N GLN A 137 -8.92 7.29 -6.42
CA GLN A 137 -8.30 6.69 -7.60
C GLN A 137 -7.26 7.66 -8.19
N PRO A 138 -6.40 7.24 -9.14
CA PRO A 138 -5.32 8.10 -9.66
C PRO A 138 -5.76 9.48 -10.17
N ASP A 139 -6.97 9.61 -10.71
CA ASP A 139 -7.52 10.82 -11.32
C ASP A 139 -8.96 11.15 -10.89
N ARG A 140 -9.45 10.51 -9.82
CA ARG A 140 -10.83 10.67 -9.33
C ARG A 140 -10.96 10.40 -7.83
N VAL A 141 -11.78 11.18 -7.14
CA VAL A 141 -12.13 10.99 -5.73
C VAL A 141 -13.63 10.74 -5.59
N VAL A 142 -14.03 9.74 -4.81
CA VAL A 142 -15.44 9.47 -4.46
C VAL A 142 -15.58 9.44 -2.94
N ILE A 143 -16.56 10.16 -2.39
CA ILE A 143 -16.72 10.34 -0.93
C ILE A 143 -18.09 9.82 -0.50
N GLY A 144 -18.09 8.92 0.50
CA GLY A 144 -19.29 8.42 1.18
C GLY A 144 -20.31 7.75 0.26
N ASN A 145 -19.85 7.08 -0.81
CA ASN A 145 -20.71 6.54 -1.88
C ASN A 145 -21.62 7.58 -2.54
N GLY A 146 -21.20 8.86 -2.54
CA GLY A 146 -21.96 9.98 -3.07
C GLY A 146 -21.15 10.77 -4.09
N PRO A 147 -20.79 12.05 -3.81
CA PRO A 147 -20.09 12.91 -4.75
C PRO A 147 -18.83 12.28 -5.34
N ALA A 148 -18.66 12.44 -6.65
CA ALA A 148 -17.50 11.99 -7.40
C ALA A 148 -16.86 13.18 -8.11
N PHE A 149 -15.58 13.41 -7.85
CA PHE A 149 -14.79 14.50 -8.41
C PHE A 149 -13.76 13.93 -9.38
N GLY A 150 -13.94 14.16 -10.67
CA GLY A 150 -13.02 13.73 -11.73
C GLY A 150 -11.95 14.77 -12.05
N CYS A 151 -10.91 14.36 -12.77
CA CYS A 151 -9.75 15.20 -13.11
C CYS A 151 -9.05 15.74 -11.85
N VAL A 152 -8.97 14.92 -10.80
CA VAL A 152 -8.30 15.24 -9.54
C VAL A 152 -7.20 14.21 -9.34
N LEU A 153 -5.94 14.63 -9.47
CA LEU A 153 -4.81 13.74 -9.30
C LEU A 153 -4.67 13.34 -7.83
N MET A 154 -4.47 12.05 -7.57
CA MET A 154 -4.32 11.51 -6.22
C MET A 154 -3.24 12.24 -5.41
N LYS A 155 -2.09 12.52 -6.03
CA LYS A 155 -0.99 13.24 -5.36
C LYS A 155 -1.43 14.63 -4.88
N ASP A 156 -2.04 15.42 -5.76
CA ASP A 156 -2.49 16.78 -5.45
C ASP A 156 -3.58 16.77 -4.37
N PHE A 157 -4.52 15.84 -4.46
CA PHE A 157 -5.59 15.66 -3.48
C PHE A 157 -5.05 15.32 -2.08
N LEU A 158 -4.16 14.33 -1.98
CA LEU A 158 -3.61 13.92 -0.68
C LEU A 158 -2.79 15.03 -0.03
N HIS A 159 -1.96 15.73 -0.82
CA HIS A 159 -1.17 16.88 -0.36
C HIS A 159 -2.08 18.03 0.13
N ALA A 160 -3.08 18.44 -0.68
CA ALA A 160 -4.00 19.49 -0.29
C ALA A 160 -4.84 19.10 0.93
N LEU A 161 -5.30 17.85 1.01
CA LEU A 161 -6.06 17.34 2.15
C LEU A 161 -5.25 17.35 3.45
N ALA A 162 -3.95 17.07 3.40
CA ALA A 162 -3.08 17.10 4.58
C ALA A 162 -3.12 18.47 5.30
N THR A 163 -3.28 19.56 4.54
CA THR A 163 -3.36 20.93 5.09
C THR A 163 -4.72 21.28 5.71
N ARG A 164 -5.76 20.48 5.50
CA ARG A 164 -7.15 20.75 5.95
C ARG A 164 -7.61 19.84 7.09
N LEU A 165 -6.91 18.74 7.34
CA LEU A 165 -7.27 17.81 8.41
C LEU A 165 -6.77 18.29 9.76
N LYS A 166 -7.63 18.11 10.77
CA LYS A 166 -7.26 18.25 12.17
C LYS A 166 -6.67 16.93 12.66
N LYS A 167 -5.64 17.02 13.48
CA LYS A 167 -5.05 15.84 14.12
C LYS A 167 -6.09 15.10 14.97
N ASN A 168 -6.24 13.80 14.75
CA ASN A 168 -7.09 12.90 15.55
C ASN A 168 -6.41 11.53 15.69
N THR A 169 -6.03 11.14 16.89
CA THR A 169 -5.33 9.86 17.16
C THR A 169 -6.25 8.76 17.65
N ALA A 170 -7.57 8.99 17.81
CA ALA A 170 -8.45 8.10 18.56
C ALA A 170 -8.49 6.65 18.02
N ALA A 171 -8.46 6.47 16.69
CA ALA A 171 -8.40 5.13 16.10
C ALA A 171 -7.07 4.42 16.39
N TYR A 172 -5.95 5.15 16.38
CA TYR A 172 -4.63 4.62 16.72
C TYR A 172 -4.49 4.35 18.22
N ASP A 173 -5.08 5.18 19.07
CA ASP A 173 -5.09 4.97 20.52
C ASP A 173 -5.87 3.68 20.86
N ASN A 174 -6.96 3.40 20.13
CA ASN A 174 -7.67 2.13 20.25
C ASN A 174 -6.83 0.94 19.77
N TYR A 175 -6.10 1.08 18.65
CA TYR A 175 -5.14 0.07 18.20
C TYR A 175 -4.13 -0.23 19.31
N SER A 176 -3.52 0.82 19.87
CA SER A 176 -2.50 0.69 20.92
C SER A 176 -3.00 0.00 22.18
N ARG A 177 -4.30 0.14 22.52
CA ARG A 177 -4.92 -0.53 23.68
C ARG A 177 -5.14 -2.02 23.47
N ILE A 178 -5.43 -2.46 22.25
CA ILE A 178 -5.68 -3.86 21.92
C ILE A 178 -4.43 -4.57 21.41
N PHE A 179 -3.41 -3.81 21.01
CA PHE A 179 -2.20 -4.33 20.41
C PHE A 179 -1.44 -5.22 21.39
N VAL A 180 -1.24 -6.47 20.98
CA VAL A 180 -0.32 -7.40 21.63
C VAL A 180 0.85 -7.63 20.67
N PRO A 181 2.10 -7.37 21.11
CA PRO A 181 3.27 -7.68 20.30
C PRO A 181 3.25 -9.15 19.86
N GLN A 182 3.54 -9.38 18.59
CA GLN A 182 3.60 -10.73 18.06
C GLN A 182 4.75 -11.51 18.74
N GLY A 183 4.48 -12.75 19.14
CA GLY A 183 5.50 -13.64 19.68
C GLY A 183 6.53 -14.03 18.62
N GLU A 184 7.76 -14.30 19.06
CA GLU A 184 8.81 -14.85 18.21
C GLU A 184 8.62 -16.37 18.06
N PRO A 185 8.88 -16.95 16.87
CA PRO A 185 8.97 -18.39 16.73
C PRO A 185 10.03 -18.97 17.68
N LEU A 186 9.82 -20.20 18.17
CA LEU A 186 10.76 -20.90 19.05
C LEU A 186 12.16 -21.01 18.40
N SER A 187 13.19 -21.27 19.21
CA SER A 187 14.47 -21.71 18.65
C SER A 187 14.33 -23.11 18.04
N SER A 188 15.25 -23.44 17.15
CA SER A 188 15.40 -24.76 16.53
C SER A 188 16.87 -25.12 16.63
N GLU A 189 17.17 -26.36 17.01
CA GLU A 189 18.55 -26.85 17.05
C GLU A 189 19.02 -27.36 15.68
N PRO A 190 20.34 -27.38 15.41
CA PRO A 190 20.88 -28.01 14.21
C PRO A 190 20.44 -29.47 14.09
N GLY A 191 19.95 -29.86 12.91
CA GLY A 191 19.48 -31.22 12.62
C GLY A 191 17.98 -31.45 12.86
N GLU A 192 17.25 -30.49 13.44
CA GLU A 192 15.79 -30.57 13.49
C GLU A 192 15.15 -30.39 12.09
N PRO A 193 13.96 -30.97 11.85
CA PRO A 193 13.19 -30.72 10.64
C PRO A 193 12.89 -29.22 10.45
N LEU A 194 13.14 -28.72 9.24
CA LEU A 194 12.89 -27.32 8.90
C LEU A 194 11.39 -27.01 8.95
N ARG A 195 11.05 -25.91 9.62
CA ARG A 195 9.68 -25.38 9.72
C ARG A 195 9.63 -23.99 9.10
N VAL A 196 8.56 -23.67 8.37
CA VAL A 196 8.42 -22.39 7.63
C VAL A 196 8.55 -21.17 8.54
N ASN A 197 7.93 -21.20 9.72
CA ASN A 197 8.02 -20.11 10.70
C ASN A 197 9.46 -19.89 11.23
N ILE A 198 10.24 -20.95 11.38
CA ILE A 198 11.67 -20.88 11.76
C ILE A 198 12.49 -20.32 10.59
N LEU A 199 12.25 -20.79 9.37
CA LEU A 199 12.90 -20.26 8.17
C LEU A 199 12.69 -18.74 8.05
N PHE A 200 11.44 -18.28 8.14
CA PHE A 200 11.11 -16.85 8.03
C PHE A 200 11.66 -16.00 9.18
N LYS A 201 11.85 -16.58 10.38
CA LYS A 201 12.58 -15.92 11.48
C LYS A 201 14.04 -15.61 11.11
N HIS A 202 14.73 -16.52 10.42
CA HIS A 202 16.09 -16.26 9.95
C HIS A 202 16.11 -15.25 8.80
N ILE A 203 15.19 -15.39 7.86
CA ILE A 203 15.06 -14.49 6.71
C ILE A 203 14.77 -13.05 7.15
N GLN A 204 13.90 -12.85 8.14
CA GLN A 204 13.62 -11.53 8.71
C GLN A 204 14.90 -10.82 9.18
N LYS A 205 15.84 -11.57 9.77
CA LYS A 205 17.14 -11.04 10.23
C LYS A 205 18.11 -10.72 9.09
N MET A 206 17.90 -11.30 7.91
CA MET A 206 18.72 -11.05 6.72
C MET A 206 18.28 -9.81 5.93
N LEU A 207 17.07 -9.30 6.17
CA LEU A 207 16.56 -8.14 5.46
C LEU A 207 17.26 -6.86 5.90
N SER A 208 17.50 -5.98 4.92
CA SER A 208 18.12 -4.68 5.09
C SER A 208 17.47 -3.67 4.14
N GLY A 209 17.81 -2.39 4.27
CA GLY A 209 17.41 -1.38 3.28
C GLY A 209 18.00 -1.61 1.89
N SER A 210 19.06 -2.41 1.79
CA SER A 210 19.62 -2.90 0.53
C SER A 210 18.99 -4.19 0.02
N SER A 211 17.91 -4.69 0.63
CA SER A 211 17.22 -5.90 0.16
C SER A 211 16.06 -5.56 -0.78
N ALA A 212 15.69 -6.51 -1.63
CA ALA A 212 14.43 -6.49 -2.36
C ALA A 212 13.79 -7.89 -2.32
N VAL A 213 12.54 -7.97 -1.90
CA VAL A 213 11.79 -9.24 -1.78
C VAL A 213 10.88 -9.42 -2.99
N ILE A 214 11.00 -10.55 -3.68
CA ILE A 214 10.07 -10.99 -4.73
C ILE A 214 9.24 -12.15 -4.19
N ALA A 215 7.95 -11.90 -3.93
CA ALA A 215 7.05 -12.90 -3.37
C ALA A 215 6.21 -13.57 -4.46
N GLU A 216 6.47 -14.85 -4.74
CA GLU A 216 5.68 -15.63 -5.71
C GLU A 216 4.29 -15.96 -5.20
N THR A 217 3.37 -16.16 -6.14
CA THR A 217 2.04 -16.72 -5.92
C THR A 217 2.14 -18.07 -5.20
N GLY A 218 1.39 -18.20 -4.09
CA GLY A 218 1.43 -19.37 -3.21
C GLY A 218 1.61 -18.96 -1.75
N ASP A 219 2.08 -19.87 -0.90
CA ASP A 219 2.29 -19.56 0.53
C ASP A 219 3.40 -18.51 0.75
N SER A 220 4.27 -18.33 -0.24
CA SER A 220 5.24 -17.22 -0.29
C SER A 220 4.58 -15.85 -0.12
N TRP A 221 3.39 -15.62 -0.69
CA TRP A 221 2.64 -14.39 -0.47
C TRP A 221 2.35 -14.14 1.01
N PHE A 222 1.78 -15.14 1.70
CA PHE A 222 1.37 -15.00 3.09
C PHE A 222 2.57 -14.91 4.03
N ASN A 223 3.62 -15.69 3.79
CA ASN A 223 4.82 -15.63 4.62
C ASN A 223 5.59 -14.32 4.41
N CYS A 224 5.70 -13.82 3.18
CA CYS A 224 6.36 -12.54 2.90
C CYS A 224 5.56 -11.34 3.42
N GLN A 225 4.23 -11.40 3.47
CA GLN A 225 3.41 -10.36 4.10
C GLN A 225 3.72 -10.19 5.59
N LYS A 226 4.15 -11.25 6.28
CA LYS A 226 4.53 -11.23 7.71
C LYS A 226 5.91 -10.64 7.97
N LEU A 227 6.75 -10.47 6.94
CA LEU A 227 8.06 -9.85 7.08
C LEU A 227 7.91 -8.34 7.36
N LYS A 228 8.65 -7.81 8.31
CA LYS A 228 8.81 -6.37 8.54
C LYS A 228 9.89 -5.84 7.62
N LEU A 229 9.55 -4.86 6.78
CA LEU A 229 10.45 -4.30 5.79
C LEU A 229 11.28 -3.15 6.38
N PRO A 230 12.62 -3.23 6.37
CA PRO A 230 13.47 -2.09 6.70
C PRO A 230 13.27 -0.94 5.71
N GLU A 231 13.60 0.29 6.13
CA GLU A 231 13.58 1.45 5.25
C GLU A 231 14.42 1.21 3.99
N GLY A 232 13.85 1.49 2.82
CA GLY A 232 14.49 1.27 1.52
C GLY A 232 14.38 -0.16 0.99
N CYS A 233 13.87 -1.13 1.76
CA CYS A 233 13.68 -2.50 1.28
C CYS A 233 12.61 -2.55 0.18
N GLY A 234 12.95 -3.11 -0.98
CA GLY A 234 12.00 -3.34 -2.07
C GLY A 234 11.06 -4.51 -1.76
N TYR A 235 9.85 -4.46 -2.31
CA TYR A 235 8.86 -5.54 -2.21
C TYR A 235 8.01 -5.62 -3.48
N GLU A 236 7.99 -6.79 -4.11
CA GLU A 236 7.23 -7.04 -5.33
C GLU A 236 6.30 -8.23 -5.16
N PHE A 237 5.07 -8.05 -5.65
CA PHE A 237 3.93 -8.92 -5.38
C PHE A 237 2.95 -8.86 -6.55
N GLN A 238 2.81 -9.93 -7.34
CA GLN A 238 1.98 -9.93 -8.55
C GLN A 238 0.54 -10.41 -8.30
N MET A 239 -0.16 -9.82 -7.32
CA MET A 239 -1.49 -10.32 -6.89
C MET A 239 -2.55 -10.30 -7.99
N GLN A 240 -2.55 -9.26 -8.82
CA GLN A 240 -3.66 -9.00 -9.74
C GLN A 240 -3.64 -9.93 -10.94
N TYR A 241 -2.45 -10.31 -11.40
CA TYR A 241 -2.31 -11.24 -12.52
C TYR A 241 -2.14 -12.67 -12.03
N GLY A 242 -1.43 -12.88 -10.91
CA GLY A 242 -1.37 -14.16 -10.20
C GLY A 242 -0.75 -15.30 -11.03
N SER A 243 0.17 -14.99 -11.93
CA SER A 243 0.83 -16.01 -12.75
C SER A 243 1.95 -16.66 -11.95
N ILE A 244 1.78 -17.93 -11.61
CA ILE A 244 2.86 -18.76 -11.07
C ILE A 244 4.05 -18.79 -12.05
N GLY A 245 5.27 -18.78 -11.52
CA GLY A 245 6.52 -18.72 -12.28
C GLY A 245 6.95 -17.32 -12.71
N TRP A 246 6.10 -16.29 -12.53
CA TRP A 246 6.45 -14.90 -12.81
C TRP A 246 7.72 -14.45 -12.07
N SER A 247 7.85 -14.88 -10.82
CA SER A 247 8.91 -14.41 -9.93
C SER A 247 10.30 -14.77 -10.46
N VAL A 248 10.48 -15.85 -11.22
CA VAL A 248 11.78 -16.24 -11.79
C VAL A 248 12.30 -15.16 -12.74
N GLY A 249 11.51 -14.80 -13.75
CA GLY A 249 11.86 -13.75 -14.71
C GLY A 249 11.91 -12.37 -14.07
N ALA A 250 10.98 -12.08 -13.15
CA ALA A 250 10.97 -10.82 -12.40
C ALA A 250 12.23 -10.65 -11.55
N THR A 251 12.72 -11.72 -10.92
CA THR A 251 13.96 -11.72 -10.13
C THR A 251 15.16 -11.35 -10.98
N LEU A 252 15.29 -11.98 -12.15
CA LEU A 252 16.37 -11.69 -13.08
C LEU A 252 16.33 -10.22 -13.51
N GLY A 253 15.16 -9.73 -13.94
CA GLY A 253 14.99 -8.34 -14.37
C GLY A 253 15.27 -7.34 -13.24
N TYR A 254 14.77 -7.61 -12.04
CA TYR A 254 14.99 -6.75 -10.87
C TYR A 254 16.47 -6.70 -10.48
N ALA A 255 17.16 -7.85 -10.43
CA ALA A 255 18.59 -7.91 -10.15
C ALA A 255 19.44 -7.29 -11.29
N GLN A 256 18.89 -7.24 -12.52
CA GLN A 256 19.52 -6.53 -13.62
C GLN A 256 19.41 -5.01 -13.47
N ALA A 257 18.26 -4.51 -13.00
CA ALA A 257 17.99 -3.07 -12.88
C ALA A 257 18.52 -2.45 -11.57
N ALA A 258 18.28 -3.10 -10.43
CA ALA A 258 18.60 -2.59 -9.09
C ALA A 258 19.94 -3.16 -8.58
N LYS A 259 21.05 -2.64 -9.11
CA LYS A 259 22.41 -3.13 -8.83
C LYS A 259 22.89 -2.92 -7.39
N ASP A 260 22.25 -2.01 -6.67
CA ASP A 260 22.48 -1.72 -5.26
C ASP A 260 21.66 -2.61 -4.31
N LYS A 261 20.80 -3.49 -4.85
CA LYS A 261 19.92 -4.35 -4.06
C LYS A 261 20.34 -5.82 -4.10
N ARG A 262 20.30 -6.47 -2.93
CA ARG A 262 20.25 -7.93 -2.80
C ARG A 262 18.81 -8.40 -3.02
N VAL A 263 18.54 -8.97 -4.19
CA VAL A 263 17.23 -9.54 -4.53
C VAL A 263 17.09 -10.93 -3.90
N ILE A 264 15.98 -11.16 -3.19
CA ILE A 264 15.66 -12.41 -2.51
C ILE A 264 14.26 -12.84 -2.96
N SER A 265 14.17 -14.03 -3.53
CA SER A 265 12.93 -14.51 -4.13
C SER A 265 12.42 -15.74 -3.40
N PHE A 266 11.12 -15.78 -3.19
CA PHE A 266 10.43 -16.82 -2.45
C PHE A 266 9.48 -17.52 -3.41
N ILE A 267 9.92 -18.67 -3.90
CA ILE A 267 9.29 -19.38 -5.02
C ILE A 267 8.95 -20.78 -4.53
N GLY A 268 7.69 -21.19 -4.67
CA GLY A 268 7.28 -22.56 -4.43
C GLY A 268 7.82 -23.47 -5.54
N ASP A 269 8.03 -24.75 -5.24
CA ASP A 269 8.57 -25.74 -6.17
C ASP A 269 7.73 -25.93 -7.45
N GLY A 270 6.41 -25.74 -7.37
CA GLY A 270 5.52 -25.82 -8.53
C GLY A 270 5.48 -24.58 -9.42
N SER A 271 6.02 -23.44 -8.98
CA SER A 271 6.08 -22.18 -9.73
C SER A 271 7.37 -22.08 -10.53
#